data_AF-A0ABD6EY89-F1
#
_entry.id   AF-A0ABD6EY89-F1
#
_cell.length_a   1.000
_cell.length_b   1.000
_cell.length_c   1.000
_cell.angle_alpha   90.00
_cell.angle_beta   90.00
_cell.angle_gamma   90.00
#
_symmetry.space_group_name_H-M   'P 1'
#
loop_
_entity.id
_entity.type
_entity.pdbx_description
1 polymer ?
#
loop_
_entity_poly.entity_id
_entity_poly.type
_entity_poly.pdbx_seq_one_letter_code
_entity_poly.pdbx_strand_id
1 'polypeptide(L)'
;MDDATRIPKPSFIFSGPTITFELKPKQGFFQEHPGIDIPYCNNCILQLEKCESKAFDTMYDFCPLDLYSGKLDRMRRAIKSLILVPHRNLRIFLDGTVIHSDEIPLDLPHIEEIIFNDGSATMDNLITALCCALAGCTSEDEFELQPTSVLSRLLSGQRIDTVGIIR
;
A
#
# COMPACT_ATOMS: atom_id res chain seq x y z
N MET A 1 -10.57 15.45 -14.22
CA MET A 1 -10.44 14.66 -12.99
C MET A 1 -9.74 15.55 -11.99
N ASP A 2 -10.24 15.63 -10.77
CA ASP A 2 -9.61 16.46 -9.75
C ASP A 2 -8.26 15.87 -9.33
N ASP A 3 -7.33 16.73 -8.93
CA ASP A 3 -6.01 16.32 -8.45
C ASP A 3 -6.12 15.70 -7.05
N ALA A 4 -6.09 14.36 -7.00
CA ALA A 4 -6.18 13.60 -5.74
C ALA A 4 -4.92 13.70 -4.87
N THR A 5 -3.85 14.35 -5.34
CA THR A 5 -2.61 14.55 -4.56
C THR A 5 -2.69 15.77 -3.64
N ARG A 6 -3.81 16.50 -3.68
CA ARG A 6 -4.11 17.67 -2.86
C ARG A 6 -5.53 17.55 -2.31
N ILE A 7 -5.71 17.82 -1.03
CA ILE A 7 -7.05 18.00 -0.47
C ILE A 7 -7.44 19.46 -0.74
N PRO A 8 -8.57 19.74 -1.42
CA PRO A 8 -9.09 21.10 -1.50
C PRO A 8 -9.31 21.61 -0.07
N LYS A 9 -8.67 22.71 0.30
CA LYS A 9 -8.78 23.31 1.63
C LYS A 9 -9.81 24.45 1.58
N PRO A 10 -11.12 24.20 1.74
CA PRO A 10 -12.04 25.29 2.05
C PRO A 10 -11.53 25.92 3.35
N SER A 11 -11.49 27.25 3.37
CA SER A 11 -10.55 28.10 4.11
C SER A 11 -10.47 27.93 5.65
N PHE A 12 -11.19 26.97 6.25
CA PHE A 12 -11.34 26.84 7.71
C PHE A 12 -11.39 25.40 8.28
N ILE A 13 -11.40 24.33 7.47
CA ILE A 13 -11.57 22.95 8.00
C ILE A 13 -10.25 22.17 8.09
N PHE A 14 -9.34 22.39 7.15
CA PHE A 14 -8.08 21.66 7.07
C PHE A 14 -6.90 22.62 7.11
N SER A 15 -6.05 22.48 8.13
CA SER A 15 -4.78 23.19 8.26
C SER A 15 -3.61 22.24 8.03
N GLY A 16 -2.47 22.78 7.59
CA GLY A 16 -1.25 22.00 7.36
C GLY A 16 -1.12 21.42 5.94
N PRO A 17 -0.01 20.72 5.64
CA PRO A 17 0.24 20.13 4.33
C PRO A 17 -0.65 18.93 4.04
N THR A 18 -0.87 18.62 2.75
CA THR A 18 -1.52 17.37 2.33
C THR A 18 -0.44 16.31 2.09
N ILE A 19 -0.56 15.18 2.77
CA ILE A 19 0.27 14.00 2.50
C ILE A 19 -0.59 13.00 1.72
N THR A 20 -0.13 12.58 0.54
CA THR A 20 -0.85 11.61 -0.28
C THR A 20 0.00 10.36 -0.48
N PHE A 21 -0.61 9.20 -0.25
CA PHE A 21 -0.04 7.89 -0.58
C PHE A 21 -0.80 7.30 -1.76
N GLU A 22 -0.14 7.21 -2.91
CA GLU A 22 -0.65 6.50 -4.08
C GLU A 22 -0.15 5.05 -4.02
N LEU A 23 -1.07 4.10 -3.93
CA LEU A 23 -0.77 2.68 -3.74
C LEU A 23 -1.40 1.82 -4.84
N LYS A 24 -0.63 0.88 -5.39
CA LYS A 24 -1.12 -0.20 -6.25
C LYS A 24 -1.16 -1.53 -5.48
N PRO A 25 -2.30 -1.91 -4.88
CA PRO A 25 -2.37 -2.98 -3.87
C PRO A 25 -2.24 -4.40 -4.43
N LYS A 26 -2.30 -4.57 -5.76
CA LYS A 26 -2.31 -5.88 -6.47
C LYS A 26 -3.44 -6.80 -5.98
N GLN A 27 -3.36 -8.08 -6.36
CA GLN A 27 -4.37 -9.11 -6.09
C GLN A 27 -4.27 -9.63 -4.65
N GLY A 28 -5.36 -9.50 -3.88
CA GLY A 28 -5.43 -9.84 -2.45
C GLY A 28 -5.93 -11.25 -2.13
N PHE A 29 -5.94 -12.17 -3.09
CA PHE A 29 -6.35 -13.56 -2.90
C PHE A 29 -5.41 -14.51 -3.67
N PHE A 30 -5.38 -15.79 -3.28
CA PHE A 30 -4.69 -16.83 -4.05
C PHE A 30 -5.51 -17.19 -5.28
N GLN A 31 -4.87 -17.36 -6.43
CA GLN A 31 -5.55 -18.02 -7.56
C GLN A 31 -5.62 -19.51 -7.28
N GLU A 32 -6.77 -20.10 -7.58
CA GLU A 32 -6.97 -21.54 -7.52
C GLU A 32 -6.61 -22.13 -8.89
N HIS A 33 -5.66 -23.06 -8.89
CA HIS A 33 -5.27 -23.79 -10.09
C HIS A 33 -5.62 -25.27 -9.90
N PRO A 34 -6.58 -25.83 -10.67
CA PRO A 34 -6.99 -27.21 -10.50
C PRO A 34 -5.80 -28.18 -10.59
N GLY A 35 -5.58 -28.96 -9.52
CA GLY A 35 -4.52 -29.97 -9.45
C GLY A 35 -3.11 -29.41 -9.20
N ILE A 36 -2.95 -28.11 -8.95
CA ILE A 36 -1.65 -27.50 -8.63
C ILE A 36 -1.77 -26.72 -7.32
N ASP A 37 -0.98 -27.13 -6.32
CA ASP A 37 -0.84 -26.39 -5.08
C ASP A 37 0.33 -25.39 -5.20
N ILE A 38 0.02 -24.10 -5.17
CA ILE A 38 1.01 -23.02 -5.26
C ILE A 38 0.97 -22.21 -3.95
N PRO A 39 1.98 -22.34 -3.07
CA PRO A 39 1.95 -21.71 -1.75
C PRO A 39 2.32 -20.21 -1.77
N TYR A 40 2.34 -19.59 -2.95
CA TYR A 40 2.76 -18.21 -3.16
C TYR A 40 1.66 -17.43 -3.89
N CYS A 41 1.47 -16.16 -3.53
CA CYS A 41 0.56 -15.30 -4.26
C CYS A 41 1.16 -14.89 -5.62
N ASN A 42 0.28 -14.51 -6.56
CA ASN A 42 0.68 -14.08 -7.90
C ASN A 42 1.74 -12.97 -7.92
N ASN A 43 1.64 -12.00 -7.00
CA ASN A 43 2.61 -10.92 -6.95
C ASN A 43 4.01 -11.43 -6.57
N CYS A 44 4.11 -12.34 -5.59
CA CYS A 44 5.38 -12.93 -5.17
C CYS A 44 6.01 -13.75 -6.30
N ILE A 45 5.22 -14.55 -7.01
CA ILE A 45 5.70 -15.33 -8.16
C ILE A 45 6.20 -14.41 -9.28
N LEU A 46 5.43 -13.37 -9.62
CA LEU A 46 5.81 -12.40 -10.64
C LEU A 46 7.06 -11.59 -10.25
N GLN A 47 7.30 -11.33 -8.95
CA GLN A 47 8.53 -10.67 -8.52
C GLN A 47 9.77 -11.53 -8.79
N LEU A 48 9.68 -12.86 -8.60
CA LEU A 48 10.77 -13.77 -8.93
C LEU A 48 11.12 -13.68 -10.42
N GLU A 49 10.12 -13.78 -11.29
CA GLU A 49 10.30 -13.68 -12.75
C GLU A 49 10.90 -12.32 -13.15
N LYS A 50 10.41 -11.22 -12.57
CA LYS A 50 10.90 -9.88 -12.87
C LYS A 50 12.33 -9.62 -12.41
N CYS A 51 12.74 -10.25 -11.32
CA CYS A 51 14.11 -10.20 -10.85
C CYS A 51 15.02 -10.98 -11.80
N GLU A 52 14.58 -12.16 -12.26
CA GLU A 52 15.33 -12.96 -13.24
C GLU A 52 15.46 -12.24 -14.60
N SER A 53 14.40 -11.57 -15.05
CA SER A 53 14.40 -10.79 -16.30
C SER A 53 15.05 -9.41 -16.20
N LYS A 54 15.61 -9.05 -15.03
CA LYS A 54 16.23 -7.74 -14.73
C LYS A 54 15.30 -6.54 -14.95
N ALA A 55 14.00 -6.76 -14.81
CA ALA A 55 13.00 -5.68 -14.86
C ALA A 55 13.02 -4.82 -13.59
N PHE A 56 13.49 -5.38 -12.47
CA PHE A 56 13.79 -4.68 -11.23
C PHE A 56 15.15 -5.13 -10.71
N ASP A 57 15.91 -4.19 -10.13
CA ASP A 57 17.25 -4.44 -9.60
C ASP A 57 17.22 -5.22 -8.27
N THR A 58 16.09 -5.21 -7.56
CA THR A 58 15.95 -5.83 -6.24
C THR A 58 14.52 -6.35 -6.04
N MET A 59 14.37 -7.45 -5.29
CA MET A 59 13.06 -7.93 -4.85
C MET A 59 12.59 -7.13 -3.63
N TYR A 60 11.28 -6.92 -3.52
CA TYR A 60 10.70 -6.43 -2.27
C TYR A 60 10.08 -7.56 -1.43
N ASP A 61 9.73 -7.24 -0.18
CA ASP A 61 8.98 -8.13 0.70
C ASP A 61 7.46 -7.84 0.70
N PHE A 62 6.98 -7.00 -0.22
CA PHE A 62 5.55 -6.68 -0.30
C PHE A 62 4.71 -7.88 -0.76
N CYS A 63 3.86 -8.37 0.14
CA CYS A 63 2.83 -9.37 -0.14
C CYS A 63 1.41 -8.75 -0.07
N PRO A 64 0.64 -8.77 -1.17
CA PRO A 64 -0.75 -8.30 -1.16
C PRO A 64 -1.62 -9.03 -0.13
N LEU A 65 -1.41 -10.33 0.08
CA LEU A 65 -2.19 -11.08 1.07
C LEU A 65 -2.00 -10.57 2.50
N ASP A 66 -0.85 -9.95 2.80
CA ASP A 66 -0.61 -9.28 4.07
C ASP A 66 -1.39 -7.96 4.14
N LEU A 67 -1.43 -7.19 3.06
CA LEU A 67 -2.19 -5.95 2.95
C LEU A 67 -3.71 -6.18 3.10
N TYR A 68 -4.25 -7.24 2.51
CA TYR A 68 -5.68 -7.59 2.58
C TYR A 68 -6.03 -8.50 3.78
N SER A 69 -5.09 -8.73 4.70
CA SER A 69 -5.26 -9.74 5.75
C SER A 69 -6.24 -9.37 6.87
N GLY A 70 -6.54 -8.08 7.04
CA GLY A 70 -7.24 -7.57 8.22
C GLY A 70 -6.48 -7.71 9.53
N LYS A 71 -5.19 -8.04 9.50
CA LYS A 71 -4.32 -8.10 10.68
C LYS A 71 -3.35 -6.93 10.64
N LEU A 72 -3.43 -6.04 11.63
CA LEU A 72 -2.65 -4.79 11.67
C LEU A 72 -1.15 -5.02 11.44
N ASP A 73 -0.54 -5.99 12.12
CA ASP A 73 0.90 -6.26 11.97
C ASP A 73 1.29 -6.71 10.55
N ARG A 74 0.43 -7.48 9.88
CA ARG A 74 0.66 -7.90 8.48
C ARG A 74 0.52 -6.71 7.54
N MET A 75 -0.51 -5.89 7.74
CA MET A 75 -0.74 -4.69 6.93
C MET A 75 0.40 -3.67 7.09
N ARG A 76 0.85 -3.43 8.33
CA ARG A 76 2.01 -2.57 8.63
C ARG A 76 3.26 -3.05 7.89
N ARG A 77 3.55 -4.37 7.94
CA ARG A 77 4.67 -4.94 7.19
C ARG A 77 4.53 -4.70 5.69
N ALA A 78 3.36 -4.97 5.11
CA ALA A 78 3.13 -4.77 3.69
C ALA A 78 3.34 -3.30 3.25
N ILE A 79 2.81 -2.33 4.01
CA ILE A 79 3.01 -0.90 3.72
C ILE A 79 4.47 -0.51 3.90
N LYS A 80 5.12 -0.95 5.00
CA LYS A 80 6.54 -0.66 5.25
C LYS A 80 7.44 -1.20 4.16
N SER A 81 7.20 -2.43 3.67
CA SER A 81 7.95 -3.00 2.55
C SER A 81 7.82 -2.17 1.27
N LEU A 82 6.64 -1.59 1.01
CA LEU A 82 6.45 -0.69 -0.13
C LEU A 82 7.12 0.67 0.05
N ILE A 83 7.22 1.20 1.26
CA ILE A 83 7.96 2.45 1.49
C ILE A 83 9.47 2.20 1.35
N LEU A 84 9.97 1.05 1.80
CA LEU A 84 11.38 0.71 1.65
C LEU A 84 11.76 0.48 0.18
N VAL A 85 10.88 -0.17 -0.58
CA VAL A 85 11.09 -0.50 -2.00
C VAL A 85 9.81 -0.21 -2.79
N PRO A 86 9.62 1.04 -3.28
CA PRO A 86 8.39 1.48 -3.93
C PRO A 86 8.05 0.72 -5.21
N HIS A 87 9.05 0.47 -6.06
CA HIS A 87 8.85 0.08 -7.45
C HIS A 87 7.75 0.96 -8.09
N ARG A 88 7.00 0.43 -9.05
CA ARG A 88 5.81 1.10 -9.61
C ARG A 88 4.53 0.88 -8.79
N ASN A 89 4.67 0.68 -7.48
CA ASN A 89 3.55 0.34 -6.60
C ASN A 89 3.27 1.36 -5.51
N LEU A 90 4.21 2.26 -5.22
CA LEU A 90 4.02 3.31 -4.23
C LEU A 90 4.59 4.65 -4.76
N ARG A 91 3.85 5.72 -4.49
CA ARG A 91 4.36 7.10 -4.54
C ARG A 91 3.85 7.89 -3.34
N ILE A 92 4.70 8.73 -2.77
CA ILE A 92 4.33 9.65 -1.69
C ILE A 92 4.44 11.09 -2.20
N PHE A 93 3.41 11.88 -1.95
CA PHE A 93 3.34 13.28 -2.33
C PHE A 93 3.15 14.17 -1.11
N LEU A 94 3.76 15.35 -1.15
CA LEU A 94 3.55 16.44 -0.20
C LEU A 94 3.03 17.66 -0.96
N ASP A 95 1.81 18.08 -0.65
CA ASP A 95 1.06 19.13 -1.36
C ASP A 95 1.17 19.00 -2.88
N GLY A 96 0.96 17.78 -3.38
CA GLY A 96 0.99 17.41 -4.80
C GLY A 96 2.38 17.30 -5.45
N THR A 97 3.47 17.45 -4.68
CA THR A 97 4.83 17.21 -5.17
C THR A 97 5.28 15.82 -4.76
N VAL A 98 5.77 15.01 -5.70
CA VAL A 98 6.36 13.71 -5.37
C VAL A 98 7.61 13.92 -4.50
N ILE A 99 7.63 13.31 -3.32
CA ILE A 99 8.79 13.31 -2.43
C ILE A 99 9.47 11.94 -2.37
N HIS A 100 8.74 10.86 -2.67
CA HIS A 100 9.28 9.52 -2.62
C HIS A 100 8.61 8.60 -3.66
N SER A 101 9.44 7.95 -4.48
CA SER A 101 9.04 6.95 -5.47
C SER A 101 10.24 6.06 -5.84
N ASP A 102 10.07 5.16 -6.81
CA ASP A 102 11.16 4.36 -7.37
C ASP A 102 12.24 5.23 -8.05
N GLU A 103 11.82 6.33 -8.69
CA GLU A 103 12.71 7.27 -9.37
C GLU A 103 13.36 8.27 -8.41
N ILE A 104 12.75 8.50 -7.24
CA ILE A 104 13.23 9.40 -6.19
C ILE A 104 13.18 8.63 -4.86
N PRO A 105 14.03 7.60 -4.68
CA PRO A 105 14.03 6.81 -3.46
C PRO A 105 14.62 7.64 -2.31
N LEU A 106 13.97 7.56 -1.16
CA LEU A 106 14.41 8.13 0.11
C LEU A 106 14.32 7.02 1.14
N ASP A 107 15.18 7.05 2.15
CA ASP A 107 15.04 6.17 3.29
C ASP A 107 13.94 6.68 4.24
N LEU A 108 13.51 5.81 5.16
CA LEU A 108 12.46 6.14 6.12
C LEU A 108 12.79 7.37 7.00
N PRO A 109 14.00 7.52 7.57
CA PRO A 109 14.37 8.71 8.32
C PRO A 109 14.22 10.03 7.54
N HIS A 110 14.66 10.09 6.29
CA HIS A 110 14.53 11.30 5.48
C HIS A 110 13.07 11.60 5.13
N ILE A 111 12.25 10.57 4.88
CA ILE A 111 10.80 10.76 4.67
C ILE A 111 10.15 11.31 5.94
N GLU A 112 10.50 10.75 7.11
CA GLU A 112 10.01 11.21 8.41
C GLU A 112 10.38 12.67 8.65
N GLU A 113 11.64 13.06 8.42
CA GLU A 113 12.11 14.44 8.57
C GLU A 113 11.37 15.40 7.64
N ILE A 114 11.08 15.01 6.39
CA ILE A 114 10.35 15.85 5.43
C ILE A 114 8.89 16.04 5.86
N ILE A 115 8.23 14.98 6.33
CA ILE A 115 6.79 15.01 6.63
C ILE A 115 6.52 15.56 8.04
N PHE A 116 7.36 15.21 9.01
CA PHE A 116 7.17 15.47 10.45
C PHE A 116 8.39 16.18 11.06
N ASN A 117 8.86 17.24 10.42
CA ASN A 117 10.05 17.99 10.86
C ASN A 117 9.96 18.58 12.28
N ASP A 118 8.76 18.71 12.82
CA ASP A 118 8.48 19.23 14.16
C ASP A 118 8.38 18.12 15.23
N GLY A 119 8.56 16.85 14.84
CA GLY A 119 8.42 15.70 15.72
C GLY A 119 6.99 15.42 16.14
N SER A 120 5.98 15.95 15.43
CA SER A 120 4.57 15.76 15.75
C SER A 120 4.08 14.32 15.64
N ALA A 121 4.72 13.51 14.79
CA ALA A 121 4.42 12.09 14.60
C ALA A 121 5.63 11.35 14.02
N THR A 122 5.54 10.03 14.00
CA THR A 122 6.55 9.13 13.40
C THR A 122 5.99 8.45 12.15
N MET A 123 6.86 7.85 11.35
CA MET A 123 6.47 6.99 10.23
C MET A 123 5.63 5.79 10.67
N ASP A 124 5.86 5.26 11.87
CA ASP A 124 5.03 4.17 12.41
C ASP A 124 3.60 4.64 12.73
N ASN A 125 3.43 5.89 13.20
CA ASN A 125 2.10 6.49 13.36
C ASN A 125 1.41 6.65 11.99
N LEU A 126 2.14 7.11 10.97
CA LEU A 126 1.60 7.27 9.62
C LEU A 126 1.22 5.94 8.98
N ILE A 127 2.07 4.92 9.06
CA ILE A 127 1.80 3.58 8.55
C ILE A 127 0.56 2.98 9.22
N THR A 128 0.40 3.20 10.52
CA THR A 128 -0.79 2.78 11.27
C THR A 128 -2.04 3.50 10.78
N ALA A 129 -1.97 4.83 10.62
CA ALA A 129 -3.09 5.61 10.11
C ALA A 129 -3.52 5.15 8.71
N LEU A 130 -2.55 4.82 7.84
CA LEU A 130 -2.82 4.23 6.53
C LEU A 130 -3.50 2.86 6.64
N CYS A 131 -3.05 1.98 7.55
CA CYS A 131 -3.70 0.69 7.80
C CYS A 131 -5.16 0.90 8.22
N CYS A 132 -5.41 1.82 9.15
CA CYS A 132 -6.76 2.14 9.63
C CYS A 132 -7.64 2.69 8.51
N ALA A 133 -7.15 3.66 7.73
CA ALA A 133 -7.89 4.24 6.61
C ALA A 133 -8.24 3.19 5.55
N LEU A 134 -7.29 2.31 5.21
CA LEU A 134 -7.49 1.24 4.23
C LEU A 134 -8.45 0.14 4.73
N ALA A 135 -8.37 -0.18 6.03
CA ALA A 135 -9.23 -1.17 6.68
C ALA A 135 -10.60 -0.62 7.11
N GLY A 136 -10.83 0.70 7.03
CA GLY A 136 -12.06 1.34 7.48
C GLY A 136 -12.17 1.47 9.01
N CYS A 137 -11.06 1.43 9.74
CA CYS A 137 -11.00 1.56 11.19
C CYS A 137 -10.68 3.00 11.62
N THR A 138 -11.09 3.35 12.85
CA THR A 138 -10.75 4.64 13.48
C THR A 138 -9.59 4.55 14.46
N SER A 139 -9.21 3.34 14.89
CA SER A 139 -8.18 3.08 15.89
C SER A 139 -7.53 1.70 15.68
N GLU A 140 -6.44 1.45 16.41
CA GLU A 140 -5.78 0.14 16.48
C GLU A 140 -6.54 -0.86 17.36
N ASP A 141 -7.33 -0.36 18.31
CA ASP A 141 -8.17 -1.18 19.17
C ASP A 141 -9.22 -1.90 18.33
N GLU A 142 -9.33 -3.22 18.51
CA GLU A 142 -10.23 -4.09 17.74
C GLU A 142 -10.04 -4.00 16.21
N PHE A 143 -8.79 -3.80 15.76
CA PHE A 143 -8.48 -3.70 14.34
C PHE A 143 -8.88 -4.96 13.56
N GLU A 144 -9.79 -4.77 12.60
CA GLU A 144 -10.18 -5.77 11.63
C GLU A 144 -10.50 -5.13 10.28
N LEU A 145 -10.50 -5.92 9.21
CA LEU A 145 -10.84 -5.41 7.88
C LEU A 145 -12.37 -5.22 7.77
N GLN A 146 -12.83 -3.97 7.82
CA GLN A 146 -14.26 -3.66 7.78
C GLN A 146 -14.86 -4.01 6.41
N PRO A 147 -16.08 -4.59 6.33
CA PRO A 147 -16.71 -4.95 5.05
C PRO A 147 -16.93 -3.76 4.11
N THR A 148 -17.14 -2.57 4.68
CA THR A 148 -17.38 -1.32 3.94
C THR A 148 -16.10 -0.60 3.51
N SER A 149 -14.94 -1.08 3.97
CA SER A 149 -13.64 -0.48 3.66
C SER A 149 -13.29 -0.53 2.17
N VAL A 150 -12.37 0.34 1.77
CA VAL A 150 -11.88 0.35 0.39
C VAL A 150 -11.21 -0.98 0.03
N LEU A 151 -10.42 -1.56 0.94
CA LEU A 151 -9.74 -2.83 0.68
C LEU A 151 -10.73 -4.00 0.59
N SER A 152 -11.73 -4.09 1.46
CA SER A 152 -12.77 -5.13 1.36
C SER A 152 -13.50 -5.07 0.03
N ARG A 153 -13.93 -3.87 -0.38
CA ARG A 153 -14.65 -3.68 -1.64
C ARG A 153 -13.77 -4.00 -2.85
N LEU A 154 -12.50 -3.62 -2.83
CA LEU A 154 -11.54 -3.99 -3.86
C LEU A 154 -11.35 -5.51 -3.93
N LEU A 155 -11.17 -6.18 -2.80
CA LEU A 155 -11.00 -7.63 -2.73
C LEU A 155 -12.24 -8.37 -3.26
N SER A 156 -13.43 -7.92 -2.89
CA SER A 156 -14.68 -8.46 -3.44
C SER A 156 -14.76 -8.29 -4.95
N GLY A 157 -14.36 -7.13 -5.48
CA GLY A 157 -14.30 -6.89 -6.92
C GLY A 157 -13.27 -7.78 -7.63
N GLN A 158 -12.11 -8.01 -7.01
CA GLN A 158 -11.08 -8.90 -7.54
C GLN A 158 -11.55 -10.36 -7.61
N ARG A 159 -12.30 -10.82 -6.62
CA ARG A 159 -12.83 -12.19 -6.53
C ARG A 159 -13.97 -12.50 -7.51
N ILE A 160 -14.40 -11.53 -8.31
CA ILE A 160 -15.23 -11.81 -9.49
C ILE A 160 -14.45 -12.69 -10.49
N ASP A 161 -13.12 -12.61 -10.48
CA ASP A 161 -12.26 -13.55 -11.20
C ASP A 161 -12.22 -14.91 -10.49
N THR A 162 -13.16 -15.80 -10.86
CA THR A 162 -13.24 -17.18 -10.37
C THR A 162 -12.50 -18.17 -11.24
N VAL A 163 -11.96 -17.72 -12.38
CA VAL A 163 -11.43 -18.59 -13.44
C VAL A 163 -9.90 -18.44 -13.54
N GLY A 164 -9.37 -17.28 -13.19
CA GLY A 164 -7.99 -16.91 -13.43
C GLY A 164 -7.72 -16.64 -14.92
N ILE A 165 -6.44 -16.47 -15.26
CA ILE A 165 -6.00 -16.39 -16.66
C ILE A 165 -5.87 -17.82 -17.18
N ILE A 166 -6.98 -18.40 -17.64
CA ILE A 166 -6.94 -19.65 -18.39
C ILE A 166 -6.53 -19.32 -19.83
N ARG A 167 -5.51 -20.02 -20.33
CA ARG A 167 -5.25 -20.15 -21.77
C ARG A 167 -6.04 -21.32 -22.33
#